data_AF-A0A348YLZ2-F1
#
_entry.id   AF-A0A348YLZ2-F1
#
_cell.length_a   1.000
_cell.length_b   1.000
_cell.length_c   1.000
_cell.angle_alpha   90.00
_cell.angle_beta   90.00
_cell.angle_gamma   90.00
#
_symmetry.space_group_name_H-M   'P 1'
#
loop_
_entity.id
_entity.type
_entity.pdbx_description
1 polymer ?
#
loop_
_entity_poly.entity_id
_entity_poly.type
_entity_poly.pdbx_seq_one_letter_code
_entity_poly.pdbx_strand_id
1 'polypeptide(L)'
;MSTSETSTASVKHVSDTNDVNAAVSSVVKKYDRSSNQRIWSGFPKQVITFICAAFSLYCIYVTLFSTAMPEVRLNIFIAIVIVIGYLHYPITRRHFDLSNMDEGVLPRFRITFSFSTRSYINAIPWYDILLIIAGVFPLLYYAWNAESIIRLALKVTSPRNPDYIFMITMALMTLGSIAELCRRCVGIPILCVVGALLIYAFCTVRFGKVIYDLFYSTGDGLRSTPIDVCAKYIVVFIIFGAFLERTGISAFFIDLANMVAGASAGGPAKVAVISSALCGMVSGSSVGNTVTTGSITIPMMKKAGYKPQFAGAVEAASSTGGQIMPPIMGAAAFLMAEYMGIPYVEVALLAILPAVLYFAGIYIAVHLEAKKLGLKGVSRDSLPKFRVLLPRMYLLAPLVVLVGLVSANVFTMQFSAAVSIAVAILAGLLNKDERISIAKIIDALEAGGRSTITVAVACAMAGLVAGCITTTGLASELIAIVVHLSAGYVFPALVLTMLCCIVLGMGVPTTANYCIMA
;
A
#
# COMPACT_ATOMS: atom_id res chain seq x y z
N MET A 1 45.54 -1.44 35.82
CA MET A 1 44.09 -1.25 36.09
C MET A 1 43.52 -0.43 34.94
N SER A 2 42.88 -1.12 33.99
CA SER A 2 42.39 -0.58 32.72
C SER A 2 40.89 -0.81 32.63
N THR A 3 40.07 0.19 32.92
CA THR A 3 38.61 0.16 32.68
C THR A 3 38.05 1.59 32.72
N SER A 4 37.95 2.27 31.58
CA SER A 4 37.08 3.47 31.45
C SER A 4 36.65 3.84 30.02
N GLU A 5 37.05 3.13 28.95
CA GLU A 5 36.74 3.54 27.57
C GLU A 5 35.52 2.87 26.91
N THR A 6 34.83 1.94 27.57
CA THR A 6 33.74 1.16 26.94
C THR A 6 32.33 1.73 27.09
N SER A 7 32.13 2.83 27.82
CA SER A 7 30.78 3.39 28.09
C SER A 7 30.35 4.51 27.12
N THR A 8 31.29 5.22 26.50
CA THR A 8 30.99 6.38 25.63
C THR A 8 30.66 6.01 24.18
N ALA A 9 31.05 4.82 23.72
CA ALA A 9 30.80 4.37 22.35
C ALA A 9 29.35 3.87 22.13
N SER A 10 28.70 3.30 23.15
CA SER A 10 27.32 2.81 23.06
C SER A 10 26.29 3.94 23.10
N VAL A 11 26.56 5.02 23.83
CA VAL A 11 25.66 6.19 23.93
C VAL A 11 25.64 7.01 22.64
N LYS A 12 26.79 7.18 21.96
CA LYS A 12 26.86 7.88 20.65
C LYS A 12 26.14 7.12 19.53
N HIS A 13 26.22 5.80 19.53
CA HIS A 13 25.56 5.00 18.48
C HIS A 13 24.03 5.06 18.57
N VAL A 14 23.46 5.17 19.77
CA VAL A 14 22.00 5.27 19.99
C VAL A 14 21.49 6.68 19.65
N SER A 15 22.24 7.75 19.94
CA SER A 15 21.87 9.11 19.56
C SER A 15 21.88 9.32 18.04
N ASP A 16 22.92 8.83 17.35
CA ASP A 16 23.02 8.95 15.88
C ASP A 16 21.89 8.19 15.16
N THR A 17 21.46 7.05 15.70
CA THR A 17 20.39 6.25 15.08
C THR A 17 19.02 6.92 15.25
N ASN A 18 18.76 7.56 16.39
CA ASN A 18 17.51 8.29 16.63
C ASN A 18 17.42 9.58 15.80
N ASP A 19 18.52 10.32 15.66
CA ASP A 19 18.57 11.51 14.81
C ASP A 19 18.44 11.16 13.32
N VAL A 20 19.07 10.06 12.87
CA VAL A 20 18.88 9.55 11.51
C VAL A 20 17.45 9.10 11.28
N ASN A 21 16.83 8.37 12.22
CA ASN A 21 15.43 7.95 12.08
C ASN A 21 14.46 9.15 12.08
N ALA A 22 14.72 10.19 12.86
CA ALA A 22 13.95 11.44 12.85
C ALA A 22 14.14 12.22 11.54
N ALA A 23 15.38 12.30 11.04
CA ALA A 23 15.69 12.92 9.75
C ALA A 23 15.06 12.15 8.58
N VAL A 24 15.13 10.81 8.57
CA VAL A 24 14.46 9.95 7.59
C VAL A 24 12.95 10.15 7.66
N SER A 25 12.36 10.12 8.87
CA SER A 25 10.93 10.35 9.06
C SER A 25 10.47 11.73 8.57
N SER A 26 11.28 12.77 8.75
CA SER A 26 10.96 14.13 8.28
C SER A 26 11.10 14.28 6.76
N VAL A 27 12.09 13.62 6.14
CA VAL A 27 12.24 13.55 4.69
C VAL A 27 11.09 12.76 4.07
N VAL A 28 10.73 11.61 4.63
CA VAL A 28 9.57 10.81 4.20
C VAL A 28 8.30 11.67 4.26
N LYS A 29 8.04 12.35 5.39
CA LYS A 29 6.93 13.33 5.54
C LYS A 29 6.90 14.43 4.49
N LYS A 30 8.06 14.86 4.01
CA LYS A 30 8.17 15.93 3.00
C LYS A 30 7.80 15.44 1.60
N TYR A 31 8.22 14.23 1.22
CA TYR A 31 8.11 13.74 -0.16
C TYR A 31 6.97 12.74 -0.38
N ASP A 32 6.61 11.95 0.63
CA ASP A 32 5.57 10.93 0.52
C ASP A 32 4.22 11.43 1.05
N ARG A 33 3.19 11.36 0.19
CA ARG A 33 1.80 11.71 0.53
C ARG A 33 1.24 10.81 1.62
N SER A 34 1.59 9.52 1.59
CA SER A 34 1.08 8.54 2.54
C SER A 34 1.57 8.79 3.98
N SER A 35 2.65 9.56 4.10
CA SER A 35 3.27 9.94 5.37
C SER A 35 2.82 11.31 5.90
N ASN A 36 2.08 12.10 5.11
CA ASN A 36 1.45 13.34 5.57
C ASN A 36 0.23 13.00 6.43
N GLN A 37 0.50 12.59 7.67
CA GLN A 37 -0.50 12.13 8.62
C GLN A 37 -0.71 13.15 9.74
N ARG A 38 -1.94 13.18 10.26
CA ARG A 38 -2.29 13.91 11.47
C ARG A 38 -1.53 13.34 12.66
N ILE A 39 -1.05 14.24 13.50
CA ILE A 39 -0.34 13.86 14.72
C ILE A 39 -1.34 13.80 15.86
N TRP A 40 -1.46 12.60 16.42
CA TRP A 40 -2.28 12.32 17.57
C TRP A 40 -1.38 12.03 18.77
N SER A 41 -1.70 12.62 19.93
CA SER A 41 -0.97 12.40 21.19
C SER A 41 -1.94 12.16 22.35
N GLY A 42 -1.47 11.49 23.41
CA GLY A 42 -2.30 11.18 24.58
C GLY A 42 -3.47 10.24 24.26
N PHE A 43 -4.63 10.53 24.86
CA PHE A 43 -5.85 9.70 24.73
C PHE A 43 -6.39 9.61 23.28
N PRO A 44 -6.48 10.70 22.48
CA PRO A 44 -6.90 10.61 21.08
C PRO A 44 -6.06 9.65 20.22
N LYS A 45 -4.74 9.57 20.47
CA LYS A 45 -3.87 8.61 19.78
C LYS A 45 -4.33 7.17 20.05
N GLN A 46 -4.58 6.84 21.31
CA GLN A 46 -5.04 5.51 21.70
C GLN A 46 -6.37 5.17 21.03
N VAL A 47 -7.33 6.09 21.03
CA VAL A 47 -8.63 5.90 20.37
C VAL A 47 -8.46 5.56 18.89
N ILE A 48 -7.63 6.30 18.17
CA ILE A 48 -7.42 6.08 16.72
C ILE A 48 -6.68 4.78 16.46
N THR A 49 -5.69 4.44 17.28
CA THR A 49 -5.02 3.15 17.23
C THR A 49 -6.01 2.00 17.43
N PHE A 50 -6.93 2.10 18.40
CA PHE A 50 -7.97 1.10 18.63
C PHE A 50 -8.98 1.03 17.48
N ILE A 51 -9.38 2.16 16.88
CA ILE A 51 -10.27 2.19 15.71
C ILE A 51 -9.63 1.47 14.53
N CYS A 52 -8.35 1.75 14.22
CA CYS A 52 -7.63 1.07 13.14
C CYS A 52 -7.44 -0.42 13.43
N ALA A 53 -7.11 -0.78 14.68
CA ALA A 53 -6.97 -2.18 15.05
C ALA A 53 -8.32 -2.93 14.96
N ALA A 54 -9.42 -2.30 15.38
CA ALA A 54 -10.76 -2.84 15.24
C ALA A 54 -11.17 -2.98 13.77
N PHE A 55 -10.79 -2.04 12.91
CA PHE A 55 -11.00 -2.16 11.46
C PHE A 55 -10.24 -3.37 10.88
N SER A 56 -8.99 -3.60 11.27
CA SER A 56 -8.24 -4.78 10.86
C SER A 56 -8.88 -6.09 11.32
N LEU A 57 -9.35 -6.15 12.56
CA LEU A 57 -10.09 -7.30 13.09
C LEU A 57 -11.41 -7.51 12.36
N TYR A 58 -12.15 -6.42 12.08
CA TYR A 58 -13.36 -6.45 11.27
C TYR A 58 -13.09 -7.02 9.88
N CYS A 59 -12.02 -6.59 9.21
CA CYS A 59 -11.66 -7.10 7.88
C CYS A 59 -11.34 -8.59 7.91
N ILE A 60 -10.57 -9.06 8.90
CA ILE A 60 -10.29 -10.49 9.08
C ILE A 60 -11.59 -11.26 9.33
N TYR A 61 -12.43 -10.79 10.26
CA TYR A 61 -13.70 -11.44 10.60
C TYR A 61 -14.63 -11.54 9.39
N VAL A 62 -14.84 -10.42 8.70
CA VAL A 62 -15.75 -10.35 7.57
C VAL A 62 -15.29 -11.24 6.42
N THR A 63 -13.97 -11.29 6.17
CA THR A 63 -13.41 -12.12 5.11
C THR A 63 -13.55 -13.61 5.39
N LEU A 64 -13.41 -14.02 6.66
CA LEU A 64 -13.42 -15.43 7.05
C LEU A 64 -14.83 -15.97 7.32
N PHE A 65 -15.76 -15.14 7.81
CA PHE A 65 -17.01 -15.63 8.39
C PHE A 65 -18.27 -14.96 7.82
N SER A 66 -18.19 -13.80 7.18
CA SER A 66 -19.40 -13.08 6.75
C SER A 66 -19.99 -13.67 5.47
N THR A 67 -21.26 -14.07 5.54
CA THR A 67 -22.08 -14.49 4.40
C THR A 67 -22.96 -13.36 3.83
N ALA A 68 -22.73 -12.12 4.27
CA ALA A 68 -23.50 -10.97 3.81
C ALA A 68 -23.31 -10.73 2.29
N MET A 69 -24.34 -10.15 1.67
CA MET A 69 -24.29 -9.74 0.27
C MET A 69 -23.08 -8.83 0.01
N PRO A 70 -22.33 -9.02 -1.10
CA PRO A 70 -21.17 -8.21 -1.42
C PRO A 70 -21.47 -6.71 -1.40
N GLU A 71 -22.63 -6.29 -1.90
CA GLU A 71 -23.04 -4.89 -1.95
C GLU A 71 -23.11 -4.28 -0.56
N VAL A 72 -23.65 -5.00 0.43
CA VAL A 72 -23.71 -4.53 1.82
C VAL A 72 -22.29 -4.43 2.39
N ARG A 73 -21.49 -5.49 2.22
CA ARG A 73 -20.14 -5.59 2.77
C ARG A 73 -19.19 -4.51 2.21
N LEU A 74 -19.19 -4.31 0.89
CA LEU A 74 -18.30 -3.36 0.23
C LEU A 74 -18.65 -1.91 0.59
N ASN A 75 -19.94 -1.57 0.69
CA ASN A 75 -20.34 -0.24 1.15
C ASN A 75 -19.87 0.04 2.58
N ILE A 76 -20.03 -0.92 3.50
CA ILE A 76 -19.56 -0.76 4.89
C ILE A 76 -18.02 -0.65 4.93
N PHE A 77 -17.32 -1.47 4.15
CA PHE A 77 -15.86 -1.41 4.03
C PHE A 77 -15.38 -0.03 3.57
N ILE A 78 -15.92 0.50 2.46
CA ILE A 78 -15.56 1.84 1.96
C ILE A 78 -15.94 2.92 2.98
N ALA A 79 -17.09 2.80 3.65
CA ALA A 79 -17.53 3.76 4.67
C ALA A 79 -16.52 3.84 5.82
N ILE A 80 -16.06 2.70 6.33
CA ILE A 80 -15.04 2.67 7.39
C ILE A 80 -13.73 3.28 6.87
N VAL A 81 -13.30 2.92 5.64
CA VAL A 81 -12.10 3.47 4.98
C VAL A 81 -12.16 5.01 4.90
N ILE A 82 -13.32 5.58 4.58
CA ILE A 82 -13.51 7.03 4.55
C ILE A 82 -13.31 7.63 5.94
N VAL A 83 -13.93 7.06 6.98
CA VAL A 83 -13.80 7.54 8.37
C VAL A 83 -12.33 7.54 8.80
N ILE A 84 -11.65 6.39 8.72
CA ILE A 84 -10.26 6.26 9.15
C ILE A 84 -9.32 7.08 8.27
N GLY A 85 -9.64 7.24 6.98
CA GLY A 85 -8.88 8.04 6.03
C GLY A 85 -8.84 9.52 6.40
N TYR A 86 -9.98 10.13 6.68
CA TYR A 86 -10.02 11.53 7.11
C TYR A 86 -9.45 11.75 8.52
N LEU A 87 -9.49 10.73 9.39
CA LEU A 87 -8.82 10.76 10.69
C LEU A 87 -7.29 10.74 10.58
N HIS A 88 -6.73 10.17 9.50
CA HIS A 88 -5.28 10.10 9.29
C HIS A 88 -4.77 11.21 8.39
N TYR A 89 -5.48 11.57 7.32
CA TYR A 89 -4.95 12.40 6.25
C TYR A 89 -5.54 13.83 6.26
N PRO A 90 -4.75 14.87 6.62
CA PRO A 90 -5.20 16.25 6.63
C PRO A 90 -5.21 16.87 5.23
N ILE A 91 -5.94 17.98 5.07
CA ILE A 91 -6.14 18.65 3.76
C ILE A 91 -4.87 19.32 3.20
N THR A 92 -4.00 19.86 4.06
CA THR A 92 -2.83 20.68 3.71
C THR A 92 -1.56 20.10 4.34
N ARG A 93 -0.44 20.14 3.60
CA ARG A 93 0.89 19.64 4.01
C ARG A 93 1.71 20.61 4.88
N ARG A 94 1.10 21.62 5.52
CA ARG A 94 1.89 22.71 6.13
C ARG A 94 2.55 22.25 7.42
N HIS A 95 3.84 22.59 7.51
CA HIS A 95 4.74 22.27 8.62
C HIS A 95 4.11 22.61 9.96
N PHE A 96 4.24 21.67 10.88
CA PHE A 96 3.91 21.86 12.26
C PHE A 96 4.84 22.92 12.84
N ASP A 97 4.28 23.96 13.45
CA ASP A 97 5.06 24.96 14.15
C ASP A 97 5.22 24.49 15.61
N LEU A 98 6.33 23.82 15.90
CA LEU A 98 6.69 23.37 17.25
C LEU A 98 6.98 24.56 18.19
N SER A 99 7.10 25.78 17.67
CA SER A 99 7.47 26.99 18.43
C SER A 99 6.42 27.47 19.43
N ASN A 100 5.16 27.00 19.32
CA ASN A 100 4.06 27.35 20.23
C ASN A 100 3.64 26.21 21.15
N MET A 101 4.53 25.24 21.43
CA MET A 101 4.30 24.30 22.53
C MET A 101 4.55 25.01 23.86
N ASP A 102 3.49 25.40 24.56
CA ASP A 102 3.59 25.67 26.00
C ASP A 102 4.07 24.37 26.69
N GLU A 103 5.28 24.38 27.23
CA GLU A 103 5.84 23.28 28.02
C GLU A 103 4.92 23.01 29.22
N GLY A 104 4.09 21.97 29.15
CA GLY A 104 3.28 21.50 30.28
C GLY A 104 1.80 21.24 30.00
N VAL A 105 1.24 21.63 28.85
CA VAL A 105 -0.18 21.37 28.53
C VAL A 105 -0.31 20.26 27.50
N LEU A 106 -0.80 19.08 27.92
CA LEU A 106 -1.19 18.02 26.98
C LEU A 106 -2.30 18.54 26.05
N PRO A 107 -2.12 18.52 24.71
CA PRO A 107 -3.12 19.07 23.80
C PRO A 107 -4.42 18.27 23.89
N ARG A 108 -5.51 18.91 24.34
CA ARG A 108 -6.85 18.31 24.35
C ARG A 108 -7.39 18.16 22.92
N PHE A 109 -8.27 17.19 22.71
CA PHE A 109 -8.98 17.04 21.44
C PHE A 109 -9.78 18.30 21.12
N ARG A 110 -9.64 18.82 19.90
CA ARG A 110 -10.31 20.05 19.47
C ARG A 110 -10.92 19.92 18.09
N ILE A 111 -12.19 20.28 17.95
CA ILE A 111 -12.77 20.56 16.63
C ILE A 111 -12.47 22.01 16.29
N THR A 112 -11.78 22.22 15.16
CA THR A 112 -11.37 23.57 14.74
C THR A 112 -12.36 24.08 13.70
N PHE A 113 -13.05 25.17 14.03
CA PHE A 113 -13.97 25.90 13.12
C PHE A 113 -13.25 26.94 12.23
N SER A 114 -11.95 27.12 12.43
CA SER A 114 -11.15 28.03 11.60
C SER A 114 -10.91 27.45 10.20
N PHE A 115 -11.06 28.29 9.18
CA PHE A 115 -10.59 28.02 7.82
C PHE A 115 -9.05 28.05 7.70
N SER A 116 -8.35 28.43 8.78
CA SER A 116 -6.89 28.39 8.82
C SER A 116 -6.38 26.96 8.64
N THR A 117 -5.53 26.76 7.63
CA THR A 117 -4.89 25.47 7.29
C THR A 117 -3.76 25.08 8.24
N ARG A 118 -3.71 25.62 9.47
CA ARG A 118 -2.70 25.22 10.48
C ARG A 118 -3.09 23.86 11.06
N SER A 119 -2.19 22.88 10.98
CA SER A 119 -2.34 21.60 11.66
C SER A 119 -2.01 21.75 13.13
N TYR A 120 -2.96 21.39 14.00
CA TYR A 120 -2.80 21.35 15.45
C TYR A 120 -2.77 19.88 15.92
N ILE A 121 -2.20 19.63 17.11
CA ILE A 121 -2.17 18.28 17.68
C ILE A 121 -3.59 17.97 18.13
N ASN A 122 -4.04 16.74 17.88
CA ASN A 122 -5.37 16.29 18.30
C ASN A 122 -6.54 17.12 17.74
N ALA A 123 -6.41 17.67 16.53
CA ALA A 123 -7.46 18.50 15.94
C ALA A 123 -8.09 17.91 14.67
N ILE A 124 -9.41 18.05 14.55
CA ILE A 124 -10.16 17.79 13.32
C ILE A 124 -10.85 19.08 12.86
N PRO A 125 -10.58 19.56 11.63
CA PRO A 125 -11.34 20.65 11.05
C PRO A 125 -12.79 20.23 10.78
N TRP A 126 -13.73 21.15 10.97
CA TRP A 126 -15.17 20.90 10.74
C TRP A 126 -15.49 20.40 9.32
N TYR A 127 -14.77 20.91 8.30
CA TYR A 127 -14.97 20.49 6.91
C TYR A 127 -14.60 19.02 6.67
N ASP A 128 -13.68 18.45 7.45
CA ASP A 128 -13.35 17.02 7.37
C ASP A 128 -14.45 16.17 7.98
N ILE A 129 -15.14 16.66 9.00
CA ILE A 129 -16.35 16.00 9.55
C ILE A 129 -17.46 15.98 8.50
N LEU A 130 -17.67 17.10 7.80
CA LEU A 130 -18.67 17.16 6.72
C LEU A 130 -18.32 16.21 5.57
N LEU A 131 -17.05 16.13 5.17
CA LEU A 131 -16.61 15.20 4.12
C LEU A 131 -16.75 13.73 4.54
N ILE A 132 -16.51 13.42 5.81
CA ILE A 132 -16.79 12.09 6.37
C ILE A 132 -18.29 11.79 6.27
N ILE A 133 -19.16 12.67 6.78
CA ILE A 133 -20.61 12.46 6.74
C ILE A 133 -21.09 12.33 5.29
N ALA A 134 -20.61 13.20 4.41
CA ALA A 134 -20.95 13.19 2.99
C ALA A 134 -20.50 11.91 2.27
N GLY A 135 -19.37 11.33 2.67
CA GLY A 135 -18.88 10.08 2.12
C GLY A 135 -19.60 8.85 2.65
N VAL A 136 -19.82 8.81 3.97
CA VAL A 136 -20.30 7.63 4.72
C VAL A 136 -21.80 7.46 4.62
N PHE A 137 -22.57 8.55 4.76
CA PHE A 137 -24.04 8.46 4.80
C PHE A 137 -24.62 7.80 3.53
N PRO A 138 -24.17 8.13 2.31
CA PRO A 138 -24.67 7.47 1.11
C PRO A 138 -24.32 5.99 0.99
N LEU A 139 -23.14 5.60 1.47
CA LEU A 139 -22.72 4.20 1.48
C LEU A 139 -23.56 3.37 2.45
N LEU A 140 -23.82 3.89 3.65
CA LEU A 140 -24.66 3.21 4.64
C LEU A 140 -26.12 3.18 4.18
N TYR A 141 -26.63 4.26 3.57
CA TYR A 141 -27.96 4.28 2.97
C TYR A 141 -28.10 3.21 1.88
N TYR A 142 -27.10 3.08 0.99
CA TYR A 142 -27.07 2.02 0.00
C TYR A 142 -27.05 0.65 0.66
N ALA A 143 -26.17 0.42 1.65
CA ALA A 143 -26.05 -0.87 2.34
C ALA A 143 -27.37 -1.30 2.99
N TRP A 144 -28.11 -0.36 3.58
CA TRP A 144 -29.40 -0.63 4.21
C TRP A 144 -30.52 -0.90 3.18
N ASN A 145 -30.46 -0.26 2.02
CA ASN A 145 -31.47 -0.32 0.97
C ASN A 145 -30.98 -1.06 -0.29
N ALA A 146 -30.02 -1.97 -0.14
CA ALA A 146 -29.30 -2.54 -1.28
C ALA A 146 -30.27 -3.24 -2.25
N GLU A 147 -31.17 -4.07 -1.73
CA GLU A 147 -32.12 -4.83 -2.55
C GLU A 147 -33.09 -3.93 -3.32
N SER A 148 -33.59 -2.85 -2.70
CA SER A 148 -34.51 -1.92 -3.36
C SER A 148 -33.79 -1.13 -4.45
N ILE A 149 -32.59 -0.60 -4.17
CA ILE A 149 -31.78 0.15 -5.14
C ILE A 149 -31.41 -0.70 -6.35
N ILE A 150 -30.99 -1.95 -6.12
CA ILE A 150 -30.66 -2.90 -7.20
C ILE A 150 -31.89 -3.15 -8.08
N ARG A 151 -33.07 -3.35 -7.49
CA ARG A 151 -34.33 -3.55 -8.23
C ARG A 151 -34.76 -2.32 -9.04
N LEU A 152 -34.45 -1.12 -8.58
CA LEU A 152 -34.75 0.11 -9.34
C LEU A 152 -33.84 0.27 -10.57
N ALA A 153 -32.61 -0.27 -10.54
CA ALA A 153 -31.63 -0.16 -11.61
C ALA A 153 -31.49 1.28 -12.15
N LEU A 154 -31.47 1.47 -13.48
CA LEU A 154 -31.37 2.80 -14.11
C LEU A 154 -32.53 3.75 -13.76
N LYS A 155 -33.63 3.26 -13.16
CA LYS A 155 -34.72 4.15 -12.69
C LYS A 155 -34.28 4.98 -11.48
N VAL A 156 -33.24 4.58 -10.74
CA VAL A 156 -32.67 5.36 -9.63
C VAL A 156 -32.24 6.75 -10.09
N THR A 157 -31.65 6.84 -11.29
CA THR A 157 -31.15 8.08 -11.87
C THR A 157 -32.01 8.57 -13.04
N SER A 158 -33.28 8.18 -13.07
CA SER A 158 -34.25 8.68 -14.05
C SER A 158 -34.90 9.96 -13.52
N PRO A 159 -34.99 11.05 -14.31
CA PRO A 159 -35.69 12.27 -13.91
C PRO A 159 -37.18 12.08 -13.56
N ARG A 160 -37.76 10.94 -13.95
CA ARG A 160 -39.14 10.57 -13.61
C ARG A 160 -39.30 10.00 -12.19
N ASN A 161 -38.19 9.65 -11.54
CA ASN A 161 -38.21 9.15 -10.18
C ASN A 161 -38.36 10.33 -9.20
N PRO A 162 -39.33 10.32 -8.27
CA PRO A 162 -39.46 11.37 -7.25
C PRO A 162 -38.18 11.55 -6.42
N ASP A 163 -37.40 10.48 -6.23
CA ASP A 163 -36.17 10.50 -5.44
C ASP A 163 -34.92 10.86 -6.27
N TYR A 164 -35.08 11.24 -7.54
CA TYR A 164 -33.97 11.50 -8.48
C TYR A 164 -32.90 12.46 -7.93
N ILE A 165 -33.33 13.60 -7.39
CA ILE A 165 -32.42 14.63 -6.86
C ILE A 165 -31.67 14.09 -5.64
N PHE A 166 -32.37 13.38 -4.76
CA PHE A 166 -31.78 12.76 -3.58
C PHE A 166 -30.72 11.73 -3.98
N MET A 167 -31.04 10.82 -4.91
CA MET A 167 -30.13 9.77 -5.38
C MET A 167 -28.88 10.35 -6.08
N ILE A 168 -29.02 11.37 -6.92
CA ILE A 168 -27.83 12.00 -7.54
C ILE A 168 -26.96 12.69 -6.49
N THR A 169 -27.57 13.42 -5.57
CA THR A 169 -26.84 14.14 -4.52
C THR A 169 -26.00 13.17 -3.68
N MET A 170 -26.60 12.04 -3.30
CA MET A 170 -25.94 10.96 -2.57
C MET A 170 -24.71 10.40 -3.31
N ALA A 171 -24.85 10.14 -4.61
CA ALA A 171 -23.73 9.68 -5.43
C ALA A 171 -22.60 10.72 -5.51
N LEU A 172 -22.94 11.97 -5.83
CA LEU A 172 -21.95 13.05 -5.96
C LEU A 172 -21.21 13.32 -4.65
N MET A 173 -21.90 13.24 -3.51
CA MET A 173 -21.31 13.40 -2.18
C MET A 173 -20.24 12.35 -1.89
N THR A 174 -20.53 11.06 -2.13
CA THR A 174 -19.52 10.00 -1.91
C THR A 174 -18.39 10.07 -2.93
N LEU A 175 -18.70 10.29 -4.21
CA LEU A 175 -17.66 10.42 -5.25
C LEU A 175 -16.73 11.61 -4.99
N GLY A 176 -17.27 12.75 -4.57
CA GLY A 176 -16.49 13.92 -4.19
C GLY A 176 -15.65 13.69 -2.94
N SER A 177 -16.22 13.06 -1.91
CA SER A 177 -15.52 12.70 -0.67
C SER A 177 -14.35 11.75 -0.95
N ILE A 178 -14.56 10.66 -1.71
CA ILE A 178 -13.48 9.71 -1.98
C ILE A 178 -12.40 10.29 -2.91
N ALA A 179 -12.77 11.16 -3.86
CA ALA A 179 -11.82 11.89 -4.69
C ALA A 179 -10.94 12.83 -3.85
N GLU A 180 -11.53 13.55 -2.90
CA GLU A 180 -10.79 14.40 -1.97
C GLU A 180 -9.89 13.58 -1.04
N LEU A 181 -10.36 12.43 -0.53
CA LEU A 181 -9.54 11.53 0.25
C LEU A 181 -8.36 10.97 -0.58
N CYS A 182 -8.59 10.61 -1.84
CA CYS A 182 -7.55 10.19 -2.79
C CYS A 182 -6.48 11.27 -2.97
N ARG A 183 -6.88 12.54 -3.11
CA ARG A 183 -5.94 13.67 -3.23
C ARG A 183 -4.94 13.71 -2.08
N ARG A 184 -5.42 13.39 -0.88
CA ARG A 184 -4.67 13.45 0.39
C ARG A 184 -3.74 12.26 0.59
N CYS A 185 -4.22 11.03 0.38
CA CYS A 185 -3.49 9.82 0.75
C CYS A 185 -2.77 9.11 -0.42
N VAL A 186 -3.26 9.26 -1.65
CA VAL A 186 -2.70 8.58 -2.84
C VAL A 186 -1.95 9.57 -3.72
N GLY A 187 -2.64 10.53 -4.33
CA GLY A 187 -2.04 11.30 -5.40
C GLY A 187 -3.00 12.17 -6.21
N ILE A 188 -2.45 13.21 -6.83
CA ILE A 188 -3.11 13.99 -7.88
C ILE A 188 -3.09 13.26 -9.24
N PRO A 189 -2.03 12.52 -9.63
CA PRO A 189 -1.99 11.89 -10.95
C PRO A 189 -3.20 11.00 -11.26
N ILE A 190 -3.60 10.13 -10.33
CA ILE A 190 -4.79 9.28 -10.50
C ILE A 190 -6.09 10.10 -10.59
N LEU A 191 -6.18 11.23 -9.90
CA LEU A 191 -7.33 12.14 -10.01
C LEU A 191 -7.37 12.85 -11.37
N CYS A 192 -6.21 13.17 -11.96
CA CYS A 192 -6.15 13.73 -13.30
C CYS A 192 -6.68 12.72 -14.33
N VAL A 193 -6.27 11.44 -14.23
CA VAL A 193 -6.77 10.37 -15.09
C VAL A 193 -8.28 10.20 -14.94
N VAL A 194 -8.76 10.06 -13.69
CA VAL A 194 -10.20 9.93 -13.41
C VAL A 194 -10.98 11.15 -13.89
N GLY A 195 -10.46 12.36 -13.66
CA GLY A 195 -11.08 13.61 -14.12
C GLY A 195 -11.20 13.69 -15.64
N ALA A 196 -10.14 13.35 -16.37
CA ALA A 196 -10.16 13.32 -17.84
C ALA A 196 -11.20 12.31 -18.38
N LEU A 197 -11.24 11.11 -17.80
CA LEU A 197 -12.20 10.08 -18.20
C LEU A 197 -13.63 10.43 -17.79
N LEU A 198 -13.85 11.12 -16.66
CA LEU A 198 -15.16 11.63 -16.27
C LEU A 198 -15.66 12.68 -17.25
N ILE A 199 -14.81 13.64 -17.64
CA ILE A 199 -15.16 14.64 -18.66
C ILE A 199 -15.55 13.93 -19.96
N TYR A 200 -14.73 12.99 -20.42
CA TYR A 200 -15.03 12.19 -21.61
C TYR A 200 -16.35 11.43 -21.49
N ALA A 201 -16.61 10.78 -20.36
CA ALA A 201 -17.84 10.04 -20.10
C ALA A 201 -19.08 10.94 -20.10
N PHE A 202 -19.02 12.13 -19.49
CA PHE A 202 -20.13 13.08 -19.49
C PHE A 202 -20.35 13.75 -20.85
N CYS A 203 -19.32 13.86 -21.69
CA CYS A 203 -19.45 14.37 -23.06
C CYS A 203 -20.07 13.36 -24.02
N THR A 204 -19.90 12.05 -23.76
CA THR A 204 -20.32 10.98 -24.68
C THR A 204 -21.58 10.24 -24.23
N VAL A 205 -21.85 10.20 -22.92
CA VAL A 205 -22.92 9.41 -22.31
C VAL A 205 -23.83 10.28 -21.44
N ARG A 206 -25.12 9.95 -21.40
CA ARG A 206 -26.13 10.66 -20.59
C ARG A 206 -25.74 10.71 -19.11
N PHE A 207 -25.78 11.91 -18.52
CA PHE A 207 -25.43 12.18 -17.12
C PHE A 207 -25.96 11.14 -16.12
N GLY A 208 -27.28 10.86 -16.14
CA GLY A 208 -27.88 9.89 -15.20
C GLY A 208 -27.36 8.46 -15.35
N LYS A 209 -26.97 8.04 -16.57
CA LYS A 209 -26.35 6.72 -16.79
C LYS A 209 -24.94 6.69 -16.20
N VAL A 210 -24.12 7.72 -16.46
CA VAL A 210 -22.77 7.82 -15.90
C VAL A 210 -22.79 7.77 -14.37
N ILE A 211 -23.68 8.55 -13.73
CA ILE A 211 -23.80 8.52 -12.25
C ILE A 211 -24.26 7.16 -11.74
N TYR A 212 -25.19 6.49 -12.45
CA TYR A 212 -25.62 5.15 -12.09
C TYR A 212 -24.46 4.15 -12.20
N ASP A 213 -23.77 4.13 -13.33
CA ASP A 213 -22.66 3.19 -13.58
C ASP A 213 -21.49 3.41 -12.58
N LEU A 214 -21.24 4.66 -12.17
CA LEU A 214 -20.16 4.99 -11.23
C LEU A 214 -20.49 4.71 -9.76
N PHE A 215 -21.73 4.86 -9.33
CA PHE A 215 -22.09 4.78 -7.91
C PHE A 215 -23.22 3.82 -7.56
N TYR A 216 -24.15 3.51 -8.46
CA TYR A 216 -25.29 2.64 -8.13
C TYR A 216 -25.20 1.23 -8.71
N SER A 217 -24.46 1.07 -9.80
CA SER A 217 -24.22 -0.21 -10.47
C SER A 217 -23.44 -1.17 -9.58
N THR A 218 -23.73 -2.46 -9.77
CA THR A 218 -23.00 -3.57 -9.15
C THR A 218 -21.99 -4.10 -10.17
N GLY A 219 -20.71 -4.15 -9.81
CA GLY A 219 -19.64 -4.65 -10.68
C GLY A 219 -18.90 -3.56 -11.47
N ASP A 220 -19.50 -2.37 -11.62
CA ASP A 220 -18.87 -1.20 -12.23
C ASP A 220 -18.65 -0.07 -11.22
N GLY A 221 -17.81 0.90 -11.59
CA GLY A 221 -17.62 2.11 -10.81
C GLY A 221 -17.01 1.85 -9.44
N LEU A 222 -17.57 2.47 -8.40
CA LEU A 222 -17.04 2.42 -7.05
C LEU A 222 -17.05 0.99 -6.44
N ARG A 223 -18.02 0.15 -6.82
CA ARG A 223 -18.18 -1.25 -6.32
C ARG A 223 -17.79 -2.27 -7.38
N SER A 224 -16.71 -1.97 -8.07
CA SER A 224 -16.11 -2.87 -9.05
C SER A 224 -15.11 -3.83 -8.41
N THR A 225 -14.62 -4.76 -9.22
CA THR A 225 -13.62 -5.78 -8.91
C THR A 225 -12.46 -5.28 -8.03
N PRO A 226 -11.86 -4.09 -8.24
CA PRO A 226 -10.75 -3.63 -7.41
C PRO A 226 -11.07 -3.51 -5.93
N ILE A 227 -12.23 -2.94 -5.59
CA ILE A 227 -12.66 -2.79 -4.20
C ILE A 227 -13.04 -4.14 -3.61
N ASP A 228 -13.67 -4.99 -4.41
CA ASP A 228 -14.04 -6.34 -3.99
C ASP A 228 -12.80 -7.18 -3.66
N VAL A 229 -11.80 -7.22 -4.54
CA VAL A 229 -10.50 -7.87 -4.30
C VAL A 229 -9.77 -7.23 -3.11
N CYS A 230 -9.89 -5.90 -2.93
CA CYS A 230 -9.28 -5.22 -1.80
C CYS A 230 -9.86 -5.66 -0.46
N ALA A 231 -11.19 -5.67 -0.36
CA ALA A 231 -11.92 -6.05 0.84
C ALA A 231 -11.86 -7.56 1.10
N LYS A 232 -11.84 -8.37 0.04
CA LYS A 232 -11.74 -9.83 0.14
C LYS A 232 -10.33 -10.26 0.43
N TYR A 233 -9.33 -9.94 -0.38
CA TYR A 233 -8.00 -10.57 -0.31
C TYR A 233 -6.93 -9.62 0.25
N ILE A 234 -6.77 -8.46 -0.37
CA ILE A 234 -5.58 -7.61 -0.19
C ILE A 234 -5.44 -7.14 1.26
N VAL A 235 -6.56 -6.76 1.92
CA VAL A 235 -6.53 -6.27 3.31
C VAL A 235 -5.92 -7.29 4.28
N VAL A 236 -6.24 -8.58 4.16
CA VAL A 236 -5.72 -9.61 5.06
C VAL A 236 -4.22 -9.83 4.82
N PHE A 237 -3.76 -9.74 3.57
CA PHE A 237 -2.34 -9.82 3.22
C PHE A 237 -1.55 -8.58 3.67
N ILE A 238 -2.14 -7.39 3.62
CA ILE A 238 -1.54 -6.17 4.19
C ILE A 238 -1.38 -6.33 5.70
N ILE A 239 -2.40 -6.84 6.39
CA ILE A 239 -2.33 -7.10 7.84
C ILE A 239 -1.26 -8.16 8.13
N PHE A 240 -1.19 -9.23 7.33
CA PHE A 240 -0.13 -10.24 7.44
C PHE A 240 1.26 -9.65 7.29
N GLY A 241 1.50 -8.83 6.26
CA GLY A 241 2.78 -8.13 6.07
C GLY A 241 3.14 -7.27 7.28
N ALA A 242 2.17 -6.54 7.84
CA ALA A 242 2.38 -5.72 9.04
C ALA A 242 2.76 -6.56 10.28
N PHE A 243 2.13 -7.71 10.50
CA PHE A 243 2.52 -8.65 11.55
C PHE A 243 3.93 -9.20 11.32
N LEU A 244 4.22 -9.60 10.08
CA LEU A 244 5.50 -10.20 9.72
C LEU A 244 6.67 -9.22 9.91
N GLU A 245 6.50 -7.94 9.53
CA GLU A 245 7.47 -6.89 9.81
C GLU A 245 7.75 -6.75 11.32
N ARG A 246 6.74 -6.90 12.18
CA ARG A 246 6.89 -6.75 13.64
C ARG A 246 7.50 -7.97 14.33
N THR A 247 7.80 -9.03 13.59
CA THR A 247 8.60 -10.16 14.08
C THR A 247 10.11 -9.90 14.03
N GLY A 248 10.55 -8.83 13.34
CA GLY A 248 11.96 -8.52 13.09
C GLY A 248 12.56 -9.21 11.85
N ILE A 249 11.73 -9.76 10.97
CA ILE A 249 12.19 -10.49 9.78
C ILE A 249 13.05 -9.62 8.83
N SER A 250 12.79 -8.31 8.76
CA SER A 250 13.51 -7.41 7.86
C SER A 250 14.99 -7.32 8.24
N ALA A 251 15.30 -7.29 9.54
CA ALA A 251 16.67 -7.34 10.03
C ALA A 251 17.35 -8.67 9.67
N PHE A 252 16.63 -9.79 9.81
CA PHE A 252 17.11 -11.10 9.38
C PHE A 252 17.44 -11.14 7.88
N PHE A 253 16.61 -10.55 7.02
CA PHE A 253 16.88 -10.49 5.58
C PHE A 253 18.08 -9.62 5.22
N ILE A 254 18.27 -8.50 5.92
CA ILE A 254 19.45 -7.65 5.73
C ILE A 254 20.73 -8.39 6.16
N ASP A 255 20.69 -9.09 7.29
CA ASP A 255 21.84 -9.91 7.74
C ASP A 255 22.14 -11.05 6.74
N LEU A 256 21.09 -11.71 6.24
CA LEU A 256 21.21 -12.75 5.21
C LEU A 256 21.83 -12.19 3.92
N ALA A 257 21.36 -11.03 3.45
CA ALA A 257 21.91 -10.36 2.27
C ALA A 257 23.37 -9.97 2.47
N ASN A 258 23.73 -9.43 3.64
CA ASN A 258 25.11 -9.11 4.02
C ASN A 258 26.02 -10.34 4.00
N MET A 259 25.54 -11.47 4.53
CA MET A 259 26.30 -12.73 4.50
C MET A 259 26.55 -13.21 3.07
N VAL A 260 25.56 -13.10 2.18
CA VAL A 260 25.65 -13.59 0.80
C VAL A 260 26.52 -12.69 -0.08
N ALA A 261 26.37 -11.36 0.03
CA ALA A 261 26.96 -10.43 -0.96
C ALA A 261 27.91 -9.38 -0.37
N GLY A 262 27.94 -9.18 0.95
CA GLY A 262 28.65 -8.07 1.61
C GLY A 262 30.16 -8.05 1.38
N ALA A 263 30.80 -9.22 1.26
CA ALA A 263 32.24 -9.33 1.00
C ALA A 263 32.64 -9.11 -0.46
N SER A 264 31.67 -9.10 -1.39
CA SER A 264 31.96 -8.98 -2.82
C SER A 264 32.27 -7.52 -3.22
N ALA A 265 32.91 -7.31 -4.37
CA ALA A 265 33.11 -5.97 -4.91
C ALA A 265 31.76 -5.26 -5.11
N GLY A 266 31.60 -4.08 -4.51
CA GLY A 266 30.32 -3.38 -4.44
C GLY A 266 29.30 -3.99 -3.48
N GLY A 267 29.75 -4.80 -2.51
CA GLY A 267 28.93 -5.58 -1.59
C GLY A 267 27.73 -4.83 -1.02
N PRO A 268 27.89 -3.62 -0.43
CA PRO A 268 26.77 -2.84 0.08
C PRO A 268 25.62 -2.57 -0.90
N ALA A 269 25.93 -2.32 -2.18
CA ALA A 269 24.89 -2.10 -3.19
C ALA A 269 24.18 -3.41 -3.56
N LYS A 270 24.93 -4.52 -3.63
CA LYS A 270 24.34 -5.84 -3.86
C LYS A 270 23.49 -6.32 -2.69
N VAL A 271 23.91 -6.01 -1.47
CA VAL A 271 23.13 -6.22 -0.26
C VAL A 271 21.83 -5.46 -0.36
N ALA A 272 21.86 -4.19 -0.77
CA ALA A 272 20.65 -3.40 -1.01
C ALA A 272 19.68 -4.09 -1.99
N VAL A 273 20.18 -4.56 -3.13
CA VAL A 273 19.37 -5.28 -4.13
C VAL A 273 18.73 -6.54 -3.54
N ILE A 274 19.49 -7.38 -2.84
CA ILE A 274 18.99 -8.64 -2.28
C ILE A 274 18.04 -8.38 -1.09
N SER A 275 18.39 -7.47 -0.19
CA SER A 275 17.55 -7.14 0.96
C SER A 275 16.24 -6.49 0.52
N SER A 276 16.27 -5.58 -0.45
CA SER A 276 15.05 -4.99 -1.02
C SER A 276 14.21 -6.04 -1.73
N ALA A 277 14.81 -7.05 -2.39
CA ALA A 277 14.04 -8.15 -2.97
C ALA A 277 13.29 -8.94 -1.89
N LEU A 278 13.99 -9.34 -0.81
CA LEU A 278 13.41 -10.15 0.27
C LEU A 278 12.39 -9.36 1.10
N CYS A 279 12.72 -8.15 1.53
CA CYS A 279 11.82 -7.26 2.28
C CYS A 279 10.64 -6.77 1.42
N GLY A 280 10.91 -6.54 0.13
CA GLY A 280 9.90 -6.14 -0.84
C GLY A 280 8.86 -7.23 -1.09
N MET A 281 9.30 -8.50 -1.13
CA MET A 281 8.39 -9.63 -1.20
C MET A 281 7.42 -9.66 -0.02
N VAL A 282 7.81 -9.16 1.17
CA VAL A 282 6.97 -9.19 2.38
C VAL A 282 6.00 -8.02 2.43
N SER A 283 6.53 -6.82 2.21
CA SER A 283 5.78 -5.58 2.38
C SER A 283 4.85 -5.27 1.19
N GLY A 284 5.19 -5.77 -0.01
CA GLY A 284 4.47 -5.42 -1.25
C GLY A 284 4.47 -3.92 -1.57
N SER A 285 5.28 -3.13 -0.84
CA SER A 285 5.25 -1.67 -0.82
C SER A 285 6.60 -1.12 -1.23
N SER A 286 6.67 -0.47 -2.39
CA SER A 286 7.92 0.14 -2.88
C SER A 286 8.40 1.26 -1.96
N VAL A 287 7.49 2.08 -1.45
CA VAL A 287 7.80 3.17 -0.52
C VAL A 287 8.22 2.62 0.84
N GLY A 288 7.47 1.66 1.39
CA GLY A 288 7.79 1.02 2.67
C GLY A 288 9.14 0.32 2.64
N ASN A 289 9.43 -0.39 1.56
CA ASN A 289 10.73 -1.02 1.33
C ASN A 289 11.86 0.02 1.27
N THR A 290 11.70 1.09 0.48
CA THR A 290 12.70 2.17 0.38
C THR A 290 12.99 2.82 1.75
N VAL A 291 11.97 3.00 2.59
CA VAL A 291 12.15 3.58 3.92
C VAL A 291 12.87 2.61 4.87
N THR A 292 12.48 1.34 4.83
CA THR A 292 13.02 0.32 5.73
C THR A 292 14.45 -0.08 5.34
N THR A 293 14.68 -0.54 4.11
CA THR A 293 16.02 -0.94 3.65
C THR A 293 16.91 0.27 3.37
N GLY A 294 16.37 1.31 2.72
CA GLY A 294 17.12 2.49 2.30
C GLY A 294 17.74 3.31 3.42
N SER A 295 17.10 3.34 4.60
CA SER A 295 17.65 4.00 5.79
C SER A 295 19.00 3.40 6.21
N ILE A 296 19.25 2.12 5.88
CA ILE A 296 20.46 1.38 6.23
C ILE A 296 21.40 1.26 5.03
N THR A 297 20.86 0.92 3.86
CA THR A 297 21.65 0.60 2.66
C THR A 297 22.23 1.84 1.99
N ILE A 298 21.52 2.97 1.96
CA ILE A 298 22.03 4.21 1.33
C ILE A 298 23.27 4.74 2.06
N PRO A 299 23.27 4.90 3.40
CA PRO A 299 24.49 5.26 4.12
C PRO A 299 25.61 4.25 3.93
N MET A 300 25.30 2.95 3.89
CA MET A 300 26.28 1.89 3.68
C MET A 300 26.96 1.99 2.30
N MET A 301 26.18 2.23 1.25
CA MET A 301 26.70 2.47 -0.12
C MET A 301 27.57 3.73 -0.18
N LYS A 302 27.14 4.82 0.46
CA LYS A 302 27.93 6.07 0.51
C LYS A 302 29.26 5.87 1.23
N LYS A 303 29.27 5.18 2.38
CA LYS A 303 30.51 4.85 3.11
C LYS A 303 31.45 3.97 2.29
N ALA A 304 30.91 3.11 1.44
CA ALA A 304 31.69 2.27 0.53
C ALA A 304 32.27 3.03 -0.67
N GLY A 305 31.86 4.28 -0.92
CA GLY A 305 32.39 5.13 -1.99
C GLY A 305 31.45 5.36 -3.17
N TYR A 306 30.19 4.90 -3.13
CA TYR A 306 29.21 5.23 -4.16
C TYR A 306 28.78 6.70 -4.09
N LYS A 307 28.53 7.30 -5.26
CA LYS A 307 27.92 8.63 -5.34
C LYS A 307 26.53 8.62 -4.70
N PRO A 308 26.15 9.66 -3.93
CA PRO A 308 24.84 9.71 -3.27
C PRO A 308 23.65 9.52 -4.22
N GLN A 309 23.74 10.06 -5.44
CA GLN A 309 22.68 9.95 -6.45
C GLN A 309 22.53 8.51 -6.95
N PHE A 310 23.65 7.80 -7.16
CA PHE A 310 23.62 6.40 -7.56
C PHE A 310 23.08 5.51 -6.44
N ALA A 311 23.51 5.74 -5.20
CA ALA A 311 22.99 5.00 -4.04
C ALA A 311 21.46 5.16 -3.89
N GLY A 312 20.95 6.38 -4.05
CA GLY A 312 19.50 6.62 -4.06
C GLY A 312 18.78 5.96 -5.23
N ALA A 313 19.37 5.97 -6.43
CA ALA A 313 18.79 5.35 -7.61
C ALA A 313 18.73 3.81 -7.50
N VAL A 314 19.78 3.18 -6.97
CA VAL A 314 19.83 1.73 -6.72
C VAL A 314 18.72 1.33 -5.76
N GLU A 315 18.60 2.03 -4.64
CA GLU A 315 17.59 1.72 -3.62
C GLU A 315 16.16 1.92 -4.15
N ALA A 316 15.92 3.00 -4.91
CA ALA A 316 14.62 3.26 -5.52
C ALA A 316 14.24 2.17 -6.55
N ALA A 317 15.21 1.76 -7.38
CA ALA A 317 15.00 0.71 -8.37
C ALA A 317 14.78 -0.65 -7.69
N SER A 318 15.65 -1.07 -6.76
CA SER A 318 15.53 -2.34 -6.06
C SER A 318 14.23 -2.42 -5.26
N SER A 319 13.83 -1.34 -4.60
CA SER A 319 12.62 -1.29 -3.80
C SER A 319 11.34 -1.41 -4.64
N THR A 320 11.35 -0.84 -5.85
CA THR A 320 10.21 -0.94 -6.79
C THR A 320 9.98 -2.38 -7.25
N GLY A 321 11.05 -3.14 -7.48
CA GLY A 321 10.98 -4.55 -7.85
C GLY A 321 10.28 -5.46 -6.83
N GLY A 322 10.19 -5.03 -5.56
CA GLY A 322 9.49 -5.77 -4.51
C GLY A 322 8.02 -6.07 -4.85
N GLN A 323 7.38 -5.23 -5.66
CA GLN A 323 5.98 -5.41 -6.03
C GLN A 323 5.72 -6.60 -6.96
N ILE A 324 6.73 -7.07 -7.69
CA ILE A 324 6.63 -8.24 -8.57
C ILE A 324 7.28 -9.49 -7.97
N MET A 325 7.96 -9.37 -6.82
CA MET A 325 8.68 -10.48 -6.19
C MET A 325 7.71 -11.38 -5.41
N PRO A 326 7.53 -12.66 -5.80
CA PRO A 326 6.75 -13.65 -5.05
C PRO A 326 7.36 -13.89 -3.66
N PRO A 327 6.61 -14.41 -2.65
CA PRO A 327 5.30 -15.02 -2.76
C PRO A 327 4.10 -14.17 -2.33
N ILE A 328 4.29 -12.98 -1.74
CA ILE A 328 3.16 -12.09 -1.38
C ILE A 328 2.95 -11.00 -2.43
N MET A 329 4.05 -10.53 -3.04
CA MET A 329 4.02 -9.51 -4.10
C MET A 329 3.30 -8.22 -3.65
N GLY A 330 3.08 -7.29 -4.58
CA GLY A 330 2.20 -6.15 -4.35
C GLY A 330 0.72 -6.53 -4.47
N ALA A 331 -0.15 -5.67 -3.94
CA ALA A 331 -1.62 -5.77 -4.05
C ALA A 331 -2.12 -6.02 -5.48
N ALA A 332 -1.36 -5.56 -6.47
CA ALA A 332 -1.60 -5.75 -7.89
C ALA A 332 -1.70 -7.23 -8.35
N ALA A 333 -0.93 -8.13 -7.75
CA ALA A 333 -0.94 -9.54 -8.15
C ALA A 333 -2.30 -10.20 -7.88
N PHE A 334 -2.97 -9.81 -6.78
CA PHE A 334 -4.31 -10.28 -6.46
C PHE A 334 -5.36 -9.78 -7.46
N LEU A 335 -5.23 -8.52 -7.92
CA LEU A 335 -6.12 -7.98 -8.94
C LEU A 335 -5.93 -8.70 -10.27
N MET A 336 -4.68 -8.97 -10.64
CA MET A 336 -4.37 -9.68 -11.88
C MET A 336 -4.96 -11.10 -11.86
N ALA A 337 -4.83 -11.82 -10.75
CA ALA A 337 -5.44 -13.13 -10.57
C ALA A 337 -6.96 -13.10 -10.76
N GLU A 338 -7.63 -12.10 -10.18
CA GLU A 338 -9.09 -11.93 -10.32
C GLU A 338 -9.50 -11.59 -11.75
N TYR A 339 -8.81 -10.65 -12.42
CA TYR A 339 -9.13 -10.26 -13.80
C TYR A 339 -8.88 -11.38 -14.81
N MET A 340 -7.82 -12.15 -14.63
CA MET A 340 -7.50 -13.28 -15.50
C MET A 340 -8.32 -14.55 -15.17
N GLY A 341 -8.97 -14.58 -14.00
CA GLY A 341 -9.71 -15.74 -13.53
C GLY A 341 -8.83 -16.97 -13.26
N ILE A 342 -7.54 -16.77 -12.98
CA ILE A 342 -6.59 -17.84 -12.65
C ILE A 342 -6.15 -17.78 -11.18
N PRO A 343 -5.74 -18.91 -10.57
CA PRO A 343 -5.27 -18.90 -9.19
C PRO A 343 -4.06 -17.98 -8.98
N TYR A 344 -4.01 -17.29 -7.84
CA TYR A 344 -2.90 -16.40 -7.49
C TYR A 344 -1.52 -17.08 -7.57
N VAL A 345 -1.42 -18.36 -7.21
CA VAL A 345 -0.16 -19.13 -7.29
C VAL A 345 0.38 -19.15 -8.71
N GLU A 346 -0.50 -19.26 -9.70
CA GLU A 346 -0.09 -19.27 -11.10
C GLU A 346 0.49 -17.91 -11.50
N VAL A 347 -0.15 -16.81 -11.09
CA VAL A 347 0.39 -15.45 -11.25
C VAL A 347 1.75 -15.31 -10.57
N ALA A 348 1.87 -15.81 -9.34
CA ALA A 348 3.12 -15.74 -8.58
C ALA A 348 4.24 -16.56 -9.23
N LEU A 349 3.95 -17.76 -9.75
CA LEU A 349 4.91 -18.60 -10.47
C LEU A 349 5.38 -17.93 -11.76
N LEU A 350 4.45 -17.37 -12.54
CA LEU A 350 4.76 -16.65 -13.77
C LEU A 350 5.60 -15.39 -13.49
N ALA A 351 5.42 -14.75 -12.32
CA ALA A 351 6.18 -13.57 -11.92
C ALA A 351 7.62 -13.86 -11.47
N ILE A 352 7.99 -15.12 -11.15
CA ILE A 352 9.35 -15.48 -10.72
C ILE A 352 10.38 -15.08 -11.77
N LEU A 353 10.17 -15.44 -13.04
CA LEU A 353 11.14 -15.16 -14.10
C LEU A 353 11.32 -13.64 -14.32
N PRO A 354 10.26 -12.84 -14.53
CA PRO A 354 10.36 -11.38 -14.59
C PRO A 354 11.05 -10.77 -13.36
N ALA A 355 10.73 -11.22 -12.15
CA ALA A 355 11.33 -10.71 -10.93
C ALA A 355 12.83 -11.01 -10.87
N VAL A 356 13.23 -12.25 -11.16
CA VAL A 356 14.64 -12.65 -11.21
C VAL A 356 15.40 -11.83 -12.25
N LEU A 357 14.85 -11.65 -13.46
CA LEU A 357 15.48 -10.84 -14.50
C LEU A 357 15.62 -9.37 -14.08
N TYR A 358 14.59 -8.80 -13.45
CA TYR A 358 14.60 -7.43 -12.94
C TYR A 358 15.73 -7.22 -11.91
N PHE A 359 15.76 -8.06 -10.87
CA PHE A 359 16.77 -7.96 -9.81
C PHE A 359 18.17 -8.34 -10.31
N ALA A 360 18.30 -9.29 -11.24
CA ALA A 360 19.56 -9.63 -11.87
C ALA A 360 20.11 -8.45 -12.69
N GLY A 361 19.26 -7.75 -13.45
CA GLY A 361 19.64 -6.56 -14.20
C GLY A 361 20.20 -5.47 -13.28
N ILE A 362 19.52 -5.17 -12.18
CA ILE A 362 20.01 -4.21 -11.18
C ILE A 362 21.30 -4.71 -10.53
N TYR A 363 21.36 -5.99 -10.14
CA TYR A 363 22.54 -6.61 -9.53
C TYR A 363 23.78 -6.50 -10.42
N ILE A 364 23.63 -6.77 -11.72
CA ILE A 364 24.70 -6.65 -12.71
C ILE A 364 25.12 -5.19 -12.85
N ALA A 365 24.17 -4.27 -12.98
CA ALA A 365 24.46 -2.83 -13.10
C ALA A 365 25.27 -2.31 -11.91
N VAL A 366 24.89 -2.65 -10.67
CA VAL A 366 25.65 -2.23 -9.48
C VAL A 366 27.01 -2.92 -9.41
N HIS A 367 27.12 -4.16 -9.86
CA HIS A 367 28.41 -4.86 -9.88
C HIS A 367 29.40 -4.22 -10.86
N LEU A 368 28.94 -3.90 -12.07
CA LEU A 368 29.76 -3.25 -13.09
C LEU A 368 30.19 -1.85 -12.66
N GLU A 369 29.29 -1.07 -12.06
CA GLU A 369 29.63 0.25 -11.51
C GLU A 369 30.65 0.15 -10.37
N ALA A 370 30.50 -0.82 -9.47
CA ALA A 370 31.48 -1.07 -8.40
C ALA A 370 32.87 -1.36 -8.93
N LYS A 371 32.95 -2.20 -9.98
CA LYS A 371 34.21 -2.58 -10.62
C LYS A 371 34.86 -1.39 -11.31
N LYS A 372 34.07 -0.57 -12.01
CA LYS A 372 34.51 0.67 -12.64
C LYS A 372 35.10 1.67 -11.63
N LEU A 373 34.50 1.74 -10.43
CA LEU A 373 34.96 2.61 -9.33
C LEU A 373 36.05 1.98 -8.46
N GLY A 374 36.43 0.71 -8.68
CA GLY A 374 37.42 0.01 -7.87
C GLY A 374 36.98 -0.27 -6.42
N LEU A 375 35.67 -0.31 -6.14
CA LEU A 375 35.15 -0.46 -4.78
C LEU A 375 35.34 -1.87 -4.24
N LYS A 376 35.82 -1.97 -2.99
CA LYS A 376 36.00 -3.24 -2.28
C LYS A 376 34.78 -3.57 -1.42
N GLY A 377 34.59 -4.86 -1.14
CA GLY A 377 33.58 -5.35 -0.22
C GLY A 377 33.96 -5.08 1.24
N VAL A 378 33.00 -5.30 2.12
CA VAL A 378 33.20 -5.20 3.58
C VAL A 378 34.05 -6.38 4.06
N SER A 379 34.85 -6.19 5.11
CA SER A 379 35.67 -7.27 5.69
C SER A 379 34.79 -8.46 6.08
N ARG A 380 35.24 -9.69 5.76
CA ARG A 380 34.50 -10.93 6.07
C ARG A 380 34.26 -11.11 7.57
N ASP A 381 35.13 -10.55 8.41
CA ASP A 381 35.02 -10.70 9.86
C ASP A 381 33.91 -9.85 10.48
N SER A 382 33.54 -8.75 9.82
CA SER A 382 32.42 -7.90 10.23
C SER A 382 31.06 -8.37 9.73
N LEU A 383 31.01 -9.43 8.92
CA LEU A 383 29.76 -9.97 8.38
C LEU A 383 29.13 -10.97 9.35
N PRO A 384 27.78 -11.04 9.40
CA PRO A 384 27.09 -12.03 10.20
C PRO A 384 27.44 -13.45 9.74
N LYS A 385 27.76 -14.32 10.72
CA LYS A 385 28.13 -15.71 10.47
C LYS A 385 26.88 -16.58 10.36
N PHE A 386 26.90 -17.56 9.45
CA PHE A 386 25.78 -18.49 9.23
C PHE A 386 25.26 -19.16 10.52
N ARG A 387 26.17 -19.53 11.45
CA ARG A 387 25.80 -20.13 12.74
C ARG A 387 24.95 -19.23 13.64
N VAL A 388 25.01 -17.91 13.46
CA VAL A 388 24.21 -16.93 14.21
C VAL A 388 22.83 -16.73 13.55
N LEU A 389 22.75 -16.89 12.23
CA LEU A 389 21.52 -16.76 11.46
C LEU A 389 20.64 -18.01 11.48
N LEU A 390 21.25 -19.20 11.53
CA LEU A 390 20.54 -20.49 11.48
C LEU A 390 19.43 -20.61 12.55
N PRO A 391 19.64 -20.22 13.83
CA PRO A 391 18.58 -20.27 14.83
C PRO A 391 17.43 -19.30 14.56
N ARG A 392 17.61 -18.25 13.74
CA ARG A 392 16.57 -17.26 13.39
C ARG A 392 15.72 -17.67 12.19
N MET A 393 16.00 -18.81 11.54
CA MET A 393 15.24 -19.27 10.37
C MET A 393 13.76 -19.53 10.67
N TYR A 394 13.36 -19.75 11.93
CA TYR A 394 11.94 -19.88 12.29
C TYR A 394 11.13 -18.62 11.95
N LEU A 395 11.76 -17.45 11.79
CA LEU A 395 11.11 -16.22 11.31
C LEU A 395 10.57 -16.37 9.88
N LEU A 396 11.06 -17.33 9.10
CA LEU A 396 10.54 -17.67 7.77
C LEU A 396 9.30 -18.57 7.82
N ALA A 397 8.98 -19.18 8.96
CA ALA A 397 7.86 -20.10 9.10
C ALA A 397 6.51 -19.53 8.60
N PRO A 398 6.14 -18.25 8.89
CA PRO A 398 4.89 -17.68 8.40
C PRO A 398 4.81 -17.60 6.86
N LEU A 399 5.95 -17.30 6.21
CA LEU A 399 6.08 -17.27 4.75
C LEU A 399 6.00 -18.68 4.17
N VAL A 400 6.70 -19.65 4.76
CA VAL A 400 6.66 -21.05 4.30
C VAL A 400 5.26 -21.62 4.42
N VAL A 401 4.56 -21.36 5.53
CA VAL A 401 3.17 -21.78 5.73
C VAL A 401 2.25 -21.10 4.71
N LEU A 402 2.43 -19.79 4.46
CA LEU A 402 1.64 -19.08 3.47
C LEU A 402 1.80 -19.71 2.08
N VAL A 403 3.06 -19.88 1.64
CA VAL A 403 3.36 -20.47 0.33
C VAL A 403 2.82 -21.90 0.25
N GLY A 404 3.02 -22.71 1.28
CA GLY A 404 2.54 -24.08 1.32
C GLY A 404 1.01 -24.19 1.20
N LEU A 405 0.28 -23.39 1.98
CA LEU A 405 -1.19 -23.42 1.98
C LEU A 405 -1.79 -22.90 0.68
N VAL A 406 -1.24 -21.79 0.15
CA VAL A 406 -1.72 -21.22 -1.11
C VAL A 406 -1.34 -22.15 -2.27
N SER A 407 -0.12 -22.71 -2.30
CA SER A 407 0.33 -23.62 -3.36
C SER A 407 -0.41 -24.96 -3.37
N ALA A 408 -0.84 -25.45 -2.19
CA ALA A 408 -1.65 -26.66 -2.10
C ALA A 408 -3.07 -26.45 -2.66
N ASN A 409 -3.53 -25.20 -2.80
CA ASN A 409 -4.85 -24.82 -3.31
C ASN A 409 -6.02 -25.50 -2.54
N VAL A 410 -5.79 -25.88 -1.28
CA VAL A 410 -6.78 -26.54 -0.41
C VAL A 410 -7.64 -25.51 0.32
N PHE A 411 -7.07 -24.35 0.65
CA PHE A 411 -7.75 -23.29 1.39
C PHE A 411 -7.81 -22.00 0.58
N THR A 412 -8.77 -21.13 0.91
CA THR A 412 -8.82 -19.80 0.32
C THR A 412 -7.56 -19.00 0.66
N MET A 413 -7.21 -18.04 -0.20
CA MET A 413 -6.01 -17.22 -0.01
C MET A 413 -6.03 -16.47 1.32
N GLN A 414 -7.20 -16.03 1.75
CA GLN A 414 -7.34 -15.22 2.96
C GLN A 414 -7.31 -16.05 4.23
N PHE A 415 -7.87 -17.26 4.16
CA PHE A 415 -7.71 -18.21 5.24
C PHE A 415 -6.24 -18.56 5.42
N SER A 416 -5.52 -18.80 4.31
CA SER A 416 -4.07 -19.04 4.32
C SER A 416 -3.30 -17.87 4.96
N ALA A 417 -3.61 -16.63 4.57
CA ALA A 417 -3.01 -15.44 5.19
C ALA A 417 -3.35 -15.30 6.68
N ALA A 418 -4.59 -15.59 7.09
CA ALA A 418 -5.00 -15.57 8.50
C ALA A 418 -4.27 -16.61 9.35
N VAL A 419 -4.09 -17.83 8.83
CA VAL A 419 -3.26 -18.86 9.48
C VAL A 419 -1.82 -18.39 9.58
N SER A 420 -1.26 -17.79 8.53
CA SER A 420 0.10 -17.25 8.56
C SER A 420 0.27 -16.07 9.52
N ILE A 421 -0.76 -15.25 9.76
CA ILE A 421 -0.76 -14.24 10.84
C ILE A 421 -0.59 -14.92 12.20
N ALA A 422 -1.35 -15.99 12.47
CA ALA A 422 -1.22 -16.73 13.73
C ALA A 422 0.19 -17.32 13.89
N VAL A 423 0.75 -17.89 12.83
CA VAL A 423 2.13 -18.40 12.82
C VAL A 423 3.16 -17.27 13.02
N ALA A 424 2.95 -16.08 12.45
CA ALA A 424 3.81 -14.91 12.67
C ALA A 424 3.79 -14.46 14.14
N ILE A 425 2.62 -14.47 14.78
CA ILE A 425 2.51 -14.18 16.21
C ILE A 425 3.28 -15.22 17.03
N LEU A 426 3.11 -16.51 16.74
CA LEU A 426 3.83 -17.59 17.43
C LEU A 426 5.36 -17.48 17.24
N ALA A 427 5.83 -17.23 16.02
CA ALA A 427 7.24 -17.00 15.73
C ALA A 427 7.77 -15.77 16.48
N GLY A 428 6.99 -14.68 16.52
CA GLY A 428 7.31 -13.47 17.27
C GLY A 428 7.38 -13.66 18.78
N LEU A 429 6.60 -14.59 19.36
CA LEU A 429 6.67 -14.94 20.78
C LEU A 429 7.97 -15.69 21.13
N LEU A 430 8.46 -16.52 20.21
CA LEU A 430 9.71 -17.28 20.37
C LEU A 430 10.97 -16.41 20.19
N ASN A 431 10.85 -15.25 19.54
CA ASN A 431 11.98 -14.36 19.30
C ASN A 431 12.45 -13.68 20.59
N LYS A 432 13.58 -14.13 21.15
CA LYS A 432 14.15 -13.59 22.40
C LYS A 432 14.60 -12.13 22.29
N ASP A 433 15.05 -11.72 21.10
CA ASP A 433 15.58 -10.37 20.87
C ASP A 433 14.46 -9.34 20.65
N GLU A 434 13.32 -9.79 20.08
CA GLU A 434 12.25 -8.93 19.57
C GLU A 434 10.86 -9.52 19.89
N ARG A 435 10.61 -9.92 21.14
CA ARG A 435 9.34 -10.57 21.54
C ARG A 435 8.12 -9.75 21.13
N ILE A 436 7.12 -10.42 20.56
CA ILE A 436 5.83 -9.79 20.26
C ILE A 436 5.04 -9.60 21.56
N SER A 437 4.78 -8.35 21.93
CA SER A 437 3.93 -7.99 23.06
C SER A 437 2.52 -7.66 22.57
N ILE A 438 1.54 -7.59 23.48
CA ILE A 438 0.17 -7.13 23.14
C ILE A 438 0.22 -5.75 22.47
N ALA A 439 1.13 -4.86 22.92
CA ALA A 439 1.34 -3.56 22.30
C ALA A 439 1.80 -3.68 20.84
N LYS A 440 2.72 -4.60 20.52
CA LYS A 440 3.15 -4.86 19.14
C LYS A 440 2.05 -5.49 18.28
N ILE A 441 1.19 -6.33 18.86
CA ILE A 441 0.02 -6.89 18.16
C ILE A 441 -0.95 -5.76 17.78
N ILE A 442 -1.27 -4.88 18.72
CA ILE A 442 -2.16 -3.72 18.45
C ILE A 442 -1.51 -2.80 17.41
N ASP A 443 -0.20 -2.57 17.51
CA ASP A 443 0.55 -1.74 16.56
C ASP A 443 0.62 -2.38 15.15
N ALA A 444 0.75 -3.70 15.04
CA ALA A 444 0.66 -4.41 13.76
C ALA A 444 -0.76 -4.31 13.15
N LEU A 445 -1.80 -4.46 13.97
CA LEU A 445 -3.19 -4.28 13.53
C LEU A 445 -3.47 -2.84 13.10
N GLU A 446 -2.98 -1.84 13.84
CA GLU A 446 -3.05 -0.43 13.46
C GLU A 446 -2.34 -0.16 12.13
N ALA A 447 -1.11 -0.66 11.99
CA ALA A 447 -0.31 -0.47 10.80
C ALA A 447 -0.94 -1.12 9.56
N GLY A 448 -1.51 -2.32 9.71
CA GLY A 448 -2.27 -3.00 8.65
C GLY A 448 -3.53 -2.24 8.25
N GLY A 449 -4.31 -1.78 9.23
CA GLY A 449 -5.53 -1.01 9.00
C GLY A 449 -5.25 0.33 8.32
N ARG A 450 -4.20 1.03 8.76
CA ARG A 450 -3.74 2.29 8.15
C ARG A 450 -3.25 2.10 6.72
N SER A 451 -2.45 1.06 6.47
CA SER A 451 -1.91 0.78 5.12
C SER A 451 -3.00 0.36 4.14
N THR A 452 -4.10 -0.20 4.64
CA THR A 452 -5.27 -0.54 3.82
C THR A 452 -5.98 0.70 3.27
N ILE A 453 -5.90 1.86 3.95
CA ILE A 453 -6.58 3.09 3.53
C ILE A 453 -6.11 3.51 2.14
N THR A 454 -4.80 3.63 1.92
CA THR A 454 -4.24 4.09 0.65
C THR A 454 -4.54 3.12 -0.48
N VAL A 455 -4.48 1.81 -0.20
CA VAL A 455 -4.77 0.76 -1.18
C VAL A 455 -6.26 0.74 -1.53
N ALA A 456 -7.16 0.81 -0.55
CA ALA A 456 -8.60 0.82 -0.76
C ALA A 456 -9.03 2.09 -1.52
N VAL A 457 -8.50 3.26 -1.17
CA VAL A 457 -8.82 4.50 -1.90
C VAL A 457 -8.29 4.43 -3.34
N ALA A 458 -7.10 3.88 -3.56
CA ALA A 458 -6.57 3.66 -4.91
C ALA A 458 -7.45 2.68 -5.72
N CYS A 459 -7.91 1.59 -5.11
CA CYS A 459 -8.83 0.63 -5.72
C CYS A 459 -10.18 1.29 -6.07
N ALA A 460 -10.71 2.13 -5.19
CA ALA A 460 -11.96 2.84 -5.44
C ALA A 460 -11.86 3.78 -6.64
N MET A 461 -10.79 4.57 -6.73
CA MET A 461 -10.54 5.44 -7.88
C MET A 461 -10.29 4.65 -9.16
N ALA A 462 -9.58 3.53 -9.07
CA ALA A 462 -9.38 2.62 -10.19
C ALA A 462 -10.71 2.03 -10.68
N GLY A 463 -11.63 1.73 -9.76
CA GLY A 463 -13.00 1.35 -10.09
C GLY A 463 -13.78 2.44 -10.82
N LEU A 464 -13.60 3.71 -10.45
CA LEU A 464 -14.18 4.83 -11.21
C LEU A 464 -13.58 4.95 -12.61
N VAL A 465 -12.28 4.67 -12.78
CA VAL A 465 -11.67 4.60 -14.12
C VAL A 465 -12.31 3.49 -14.95
N ALA A 466 -12.35 2.27 -14.41
CA ALA A 466 -12.97 1.12 -15.08
C ALA A 466 -14.44 1.43 -15.43
N GLY A 467 -15.20 2.01 -14.50
CA GLY A 467 -16.58 2.44 -14.72
C GLY A 467 -16.72 3.43 -15.87
N CYS A 468 -15.86 4.45 -15.97
CA CYS A 468 -15.85 5.37 -17.11
C CYS A 468 -15.52 4.67 -18.44
N ILE A 469 -14.53 3.77 -18.44
CA ILE A 469 -14.11 3.04 -19.64
C ILE A 469 -15.23 2.12 -20.14
N THR A 470 -15.86 1.34 -19.25
CA THR A 470 -16.99 0.47 -19.57
C THR A 470 -18.19 1.27 -20.05
N THR A 471 -18.52 2.36 -19.35
CA THR A 471 -19.69 3.21 -19.65
C THR A 471 -19.62 3.82 -21.05
N THR A 472 -18.41 4.19 -21.50
CA THR A 472 -18.14 4.85 -22.77
C THR A 472 -17.84 3.88 -23.92
N GLY A 473 -17.53 2.62 -23.62
CA GLY A 473 -17.06 1.65 -24.62
C GLY A 473 -15.60 1.82 -25.03
N LEU A 474 -14.84 2.69 -24.37
CA LEU A 474 -13.45 3.01 -24.72
C LEU A 474 -12.53 1.78 -24.70
N ALA A 475 -12.79 0.80 -23.83
CA ALA A 475 -12.02 -0.45 -23.80
C ALA A 475 -12.07 -1.19 -25.14
N SER A 476 -13.26 -1.27 -25.76
CA SER A 476 -13.44 -1.98 -27.03
C SER A 476 -12.69 -1.29 -28.17
N GLU A 477 -12.70 0.04 -28.19
CA GLU A 477 -11.96 0.85 -29.16
C GLU A 477 -10.43 0.66 -29.03
N LEU A 478 -9.89 0.69 -27.81
CA LEU A 478 -8.46 0.49 -27.57
C LEU A 478 -7.99 -0.91 -28.00
N ILE A 479 -8.77 -1.95 -27.68
CA ILE A 479 -8.47 -3.32 -28.11
C ILE A 479 -8.48 -3.41 -29.64
N ALA A 480 -9.47 -2.82 -30.30
CA ALA A 480 -9.56 -2.80 -31.77
C ALA A 480 -8.34 -2.13 -32.41
N ILE A 481 -7.87 -1.01 -31.86
CA ILE A 481 -6.66 -0.32 -32.34
C ILE A 481 -5.42 -1.22 -32.22
N VAL A 482 -5.21 -1.88 -31.09
CA VAL A 482 -4.05 -2.77 -30.89
C VAL A 482 -4.09 -3.96 -31.86
N VAL A 483 -5.26 -4.59 -32.03
CA VAL A 483 -5.43 -5.72 -32.97
C VAL A 483 -5.21 -5.27 -34.42
N HIS A 484 -5.73 -4.09 -34.79
CA HIS A 484 -5.56 -3.55 -36.13
C HIS A 484 -4.09 -3.22 -36.44
N LEU A 485 -3.40 -2.52 -35.53
CA LEU A 485 -1.99 -2.15 -35.69
C LEU A 485 -1.05 -3.36 -35.66
N SER A 486 -1.41 -4.40 -34.92
CA SER A 486 -0.62 -5.65 -34.88
C SER A 486 -0.86 -6.56 -36.07
N ALA A 487 -1.84 -6.25 -36.94
CA ALA A 487 -2.27 -7.08 -38.07
C ALA A 487 -2.57 -8.55 -37.67
N GLY A 488 -2.99 -8.77 -36.42
CA GLY A 488 -3.25 -10.10 -35.85
C GLY A 488 -2.01 -10.86 -35.36
N TYR A 489 -0.80 -10.30 -35.48
CA TYR A 489 0.41 -10.93 -34.95
C TYR A 489 0.59 -10.65 -33.45
N VAL A 490 0.80 -11.72 -32.68
CA VAL A 490 0.90 -11.65 -31.21
C VAL A 490 2.09 -10.80 -30.75
N PHE A 491 3.26 -10.94 -31.37
CA PHE A 491 4.47 -10.25 -30.90
C PHE A 491 4.37 -8.70 -31.04
N PRO A 492 3.97 -8.14 -32.20
CA PRO A 492 3.66 -6.71 -32.30
C PRO A 492 2.57 -6.28 -31.32
N ALA A 493 1.53 -7.09 -31.10
CA ALA A 493 0.49 -6.78 -30.13
C ALA A 493 1.08 -6.64 -28.71
N LEU A 494 1.94 -7.56 -28.27
CA LEU A 494 2.60 -7.48 -26.97
C LEU A 494 3.46 -6.21 -26.82
N VAL A 495 4.18 -5.81 -27.87
CA VAL A 495 4.99 -4.57 -27.87
C VAL A 495 4.09 -3.34 -27.77
N LEU A 496 3.00 -3.29 -28.54
CA LEU A 496 2.03 -2.20 -28.48
C LEU A 496 1.36 -2.12 -27.10
N THR A 497 0.94 -3.27 -26.55
CA THR A 497 0.40 -3.36 -25.19
C THR A 497 1.42 -2.87 -24.17
N MET A 498 2.70 -3.26 -24.27
CA MET A 498 3.76 -2.76 -23.39
C MET A 498 3.89 -1.23 -23.45
N LEU A 499 3.86 -0.63 -24.65
CA LEU A 499 3.91 0.82 -24.81
C LEU A 499 2.68 1.49 -24.20
N CYS A 500 1.48 0.94 -24.41
CA CYS A 500 0.25 1.41 -23.78
C CYS A 500 0.36 1.35 -22.25
N CYS A 501 0.86 0.24 -21.69
CA CYS A 501 1.07 0.06 -20.24
C CYS A 501 2.05 1.10 -19.67
N ILE A 502 3.11 1.43 -20.40
CA ILE A 502 4.07 2.46 -19.97
C ILE A 502 3.38 3.82 -19.95
N VAL A 503 2.71 4.21 -21.03
CA VAL A 503 2.09 5.54 -21.15
C VAL A 503 0.94 5.73 -20.17
N LEU A 504 0.02 4.77 -20.08
CA LEU A 504 -1.16 4.84 -19.21
C LEU A 504 -0.79 4.62 -17.73
N GLY A 505 0.29 3.88 -17.46
CA GLY A 505 0.80 3.66 -16.12
C GLY A 505 1.66 4.77 -15.56
N MET A 506 2.10 5.72 -16.39
CA MET A 506 2.95 6.82 -15.94
C MET A 506 2.24 7.70 -14.91
N GLY A 507 2.75 7.67 -13.67
CA GLY A 507 2.34 8.55 -12.59
C GLY A 507 1.20 8.03 -11.73
N VAL A 508 0.56 6.91 -12.06
CA VAL A 508 -0.47 6.29 -11.22
C VAL A 508 0.12 5.21 -10.29
N PRO A 509 -0.49 4.96 -9.11
CA PRO A 509 -0.10 3.85 -8.25
C PRO A 509 -0.22 2.51 -8.98
N THR A 510 0.65 1.55 -8.65
CA THR A 510 0.72 0.23 -9.29
C THR A 510 -0.63 -0.46 -9.38
N THR A 511 -1.36 -0.52 -8.26
CA THR A 511 -2.70 -1.11 -8.17
C THR A 511 -3.67 -0.49 -9.18
N ALA A 512 -3.65 0.84 -9.32
CA ALA A 512 -4.50 1.53 -10.27
C ALA A 512 -4.07 1.27 -11.71
N ASN A 513 -2.76 1.21 -11.99
CA ASN A 513 -2.27 0.88 -13.33
C ASN A 513 -2.80 -0.47 -13.83
N TYR A 514 -2.77 -1.50 -12.98
CA TYR A 514 -3.29 -2.82 -13.34
C TYR A 514 -4.79 -2.80 -13.66
N CYS A 515 -5.59 -2.06 -12.89
CA CYS A 515 -7.02 -1.93 -13.18
C CYS A 515 -7.34 -1.13 -14.43
N ILE A 516 -6.47 -0.21 -14.85
CA ILE A 516 -6.65 0.55 -16.10
C ILE A 516 -6.32 -0.34 -17.30
N MET A 517 -5.40 -1.30 -17.12
CA MET A 517 -4.90 -2.19 -18.19
C MET A 517 -5.70 -3.48 -18.34
N ALA A 518 -6.30 -3.97 -17.26
CA ALA A 518 -7.27 -5.06 -17.29
C ALA A 518 -8.56 -4.61 -17.95
#